data_AF-A0A938KKQ4-F1
#
_entry.id   AF-A0A938KKQ4-F1
#
_cell.length_a   1.000
_cell.length_b   1.000
_cell.length_c   1.000
_cell.angle_alpha   90.00
_cell.angle_beta   90.00
_cell.angle_gamma   90.00
#
_symmetry.space_group_name_H-M   'P 1'
#
loop_
_entity.id
_entity.type
_entity.pdbx_description
1 polymer ?
#
loop_
_entity_poly.entity_id
_entity_poly.type
_entity_poly.pdbx_seq_one_letter_code
_entity_poly.pdbx_strand_id
1 'polypeptide(L)'
;MLTAVRFGKFEVTLGGTVREITDPVVTLPNPAVDGGARLANFNDDFAGRAPDLGAFEVGRPPLRFGRRAAGDVWAPWELHSAERPSP
;
A
#
# COMPACT_ATOMS: atom_id res chain seq x y z
N MET A 1 -3.41 -9.60 -0.07
CA MET A 1 -4.73 -10.22 -0.31
C MET A 1 -5.83 -9.21 -0.05
N LEU A 2 -6.94 -9.29 -0.78
CA LEU A 2 -8.12 -8.45 -0.61
C LEU A 2 -9.34 -9.32 -0.37
N THR A 3 -10.26 -8.85 0.45
CA THR A 3 -11.58 -9.45 0.61
C THR A 3 -12.52 -8.84 -0.43
N ALA A 4 -13.18 -9.66 -1.23
CA ALA A 4 -14.09 -9.21 -2.27
C ALA A 4 -15.34 -10.10 -2.34
N VAL A 5 -16.45 -9.54 -2.82
CA VAL A 5 -17.62 -10.32 -3.21
C VAL A 5 -17.44 -10.77 -4.65
N ARG A 6 -17.53 -12.08 -4.91
CA ARG A 6 -17.49 -12.62 -6.27
C ARG A 6 -18.91 -12.77 -6.79
N PHE A 7 -19.35 -11.89 -7.68
CA PHE A 7 -20.71 -11.94 -8.21
C PHE A 7 -20.99 -13.22 -9.02
N GLY A 8 -22.15 -13.84 -8.79
CA GLY A 8 -22.62 -15.05 -9.46
C GLY A 8 -22.99 -16.18 -8.50
N LYS A 9 -23.33 -17.33 -9.08
CA LYS A 9 -23.64 -18.57 -8.35
C LYS A 9 -22.46 -19.54 -8.47
N PHE A 10 -21.98 -20.02 -7.33
CA PHE A 10 -20.81 -20.89 -7.29
C PHE A 10 -21.09 -22.13 -6.45
N GLU A 11 -20.68 -23.28 -6.95
CA GLU A 11 -20.67 -24.50 -6.17
C GLU A 11 -19.48 -24.51 -5.21
N VAL A 12 -19.76 -24.69 -3.92
CA VAL A 12 -18.75 -24.78 -2.86
C VAL A 12 -19.00 -26.03 -2.04
N THR A 13 -17.94 -26.78 -1.78
CA THR A 13 -17.99 -27.94 -0.88
C THR A 13 -17.88 -27.46 0.57
N LEU A 14 -18.97 -27.56 1.32
CA LEU A 14 -19.03 -27.23 2.74
C LEU A 14 -19.33 -28.50 3.54
N GLY A 15 -18.39 -28.93 4.39
CA GLY A 15 -18.57 -30.12 5.22
C GLY A 15 -18.83 -31.40 4.40
N GLY A 16 -18.22 -31.54 3.22
CA GLY A 16 -18.39 -32.70 2.34
C GLY A 16 -19.66 -32.70 1.48
N THR A 17 -20.53 -31.69 1.60
CA THR A 17 -21.70 -31.53 0.73
C THR A 17 -21.47 -30.37 -0.23
N VAL A 18 -21.79 -30.58 -1.52
CA VAL A 18 -21.75 -29.51 -2.52
C VAL A 18 -23.00 -28.65 -2.38
N ARG A 19 -22.83 -27.33 -2.30
CA ARG A 19 -23.93 -26.35 -2.25
C ARG A 19 -23.67 -25.21 -3.21
N GLU A 20 -24.73 -24.73 -3.86
CA GLU A 20 -24.69 -23.47 -4.61
C GLU A 20 -24.81 -22.29 -3.64
N ILE A 21 -23.86 -21.36 -3.74
CA ILE A 21 -23.84 -20.12 -2.95
C ILE A 21 -23.80 -18.95 -3.92
N THR A 22 -24.67 -17.97 -3.67
CA THR A 22 -24.72 -16.71 -4.43
C THR A 22 -23.77 -15.69 -3.81
N ASP A 23 -22.99 -15.02 -4.65
CA ASP A 23 -22.12 -13.90 -4.32
C ASP A 23 -21.19 -14.15 -3.12
N PRO A 24 -20.39 -15.24 -3.12
CA PRO A 24 -19.54 -15.56 -1.97
C PRO A 24 -18.48 -14.50 -1.73
N VAL A 25 -18.18 -14.27 -0.45
CA VAL A 25 -17.00 -13.51 -0.03
C VAL A 25 -15.78 -14.39 -0.26
N VAL A 26 -14.84 -13.90 -1.08
CA VAL A 26 -13.61 -14.59 -1.45
C VAL A 26 -12.40 -13.73 -1.13
N THR A 27 -11.25 -14.39 -1.00
CA THR A 27 -9.95 -13.74 -0.92
C THR A 27 -9.32 -13.71 -2.30
N LEU A 28 -9.02 -12.51 -2.80
CA LEU A 28 -8.35 -12.30 -4.08
C LEU A 28 -6.92 -11.78 -3.86
N PRO A 29 -5.99 -12.02 -4.80
CA PRO A 29 -4.71 -11.32 -4.82
C PRO A 29 -4.95 -9.80 -4.90
N ASN A 30 -4.10 -9.03 -4.23
CA ASN A 30 -4.18 -7.56 -4.31
C ASN A 30 -3.53 -7.12 -5.63
N PRO A 31 -4.27 -6.53 -6.60
CA PRO A 31 -3.70 -6.10 -7.87
C PRO A 31 -2.73 -4.92 -7.70
N ALA A 32 -2.73 -4.23 -6.56
CA ALA A 32 -1.73 -3.22 -6.28
C ALA A 32 -0.36 -3.79 -5.91
N VAL A 33 -0.26 -5.09 -5.60
CA VAL A 33 1.02 -5.74 -5.29
C VAL A 33 1.58 -6.40 -6.55
N ASP A 34 2.85 -6.15 -6.88
CA ASP A 34 3.50 -6.58 -8.15
C ASP A 34 2.71 -6.17 -9.42
N GLY A 35 1.93 -5.09 -9.35
CA GLY A 35 0.97 -4.73 -10.41
C GLY A 35 1.45 -3.65 -11.38
N GLY A 36 2.53 -2.96 -11.05
CA GLY A 36 3.01 -1.77 -11.76
C GLY A 36 3.94 -2.08 -12.93
N ALA A 37 4.17 -1.05 -13.74
CA ALA A 37 5.20 -1.07 -14.78
C ALA A 37 6.51 -0.50 -14.23
N ARG A 38 7.63 -1.12 -14.60
CA ARG A 38 8.96 -0.57 -14.32
C ARG A 38 9.19 0.69 -15.15
N LEU A 39 9.54 1.77 -14.48
CA LEU A 39 9.90 3.07 -15.03
C LEU A 39 11.36 3.34 -14.70
N ALA A 40 12.19 3.40 -15.74
CA ALA A 40 13.64 3.57 -15.58
C ALA A 40 13.96 4.83 -14.75
N ASN A 41 14.86 4.67 -13.78
CA ASN A 41 15.32 5.66 -12.81
C ASN A 41 14.25 6.20 -11.85
N PHE A 42 13.06 5.63 -11.81
CA PHE A 42 11.97 6.10 -10.94
C PHE A 42 11.60 5.08 -9.86
N ASN A 43 11.33 3.84 -10.24
CA ASN A 43 10.93 2.78 -9.33
C ASN A 43 11.85 1.56 -9.43
N ASP A 44 13.09 1.74 -9.89
CA ASP A 44 14.04 0.63 -10.12
C ASP A 44 14.36 -0.20 -8.89
N ASP A 45 14.15 0.37 -7.70
CA ASP A 45 14.43 -0.27 -6.44
C ASP A 45 13.26 -1.09 -5.91
N PHE A 46 12.19 -1.39 -6.67
CA PHE A 46 11.08 -2.23 -6.20
C PHE A 46 11.51 -3.62 -5.71
N ALA A 47 10.66 -4.30 -4.93
CA ALA A 47 10.87 -5.69 -4.51
C ALA A 47 9.90 -6.63 -5.23
N GLY A 48 10.25 -7.91 -5.36
CA GLY A 48 9.37 -8.88 -6.00
C GLY A 48 9.48 -8.87 -7.53
N ARG A 49 8.35 -8.98 -8.21
CA ARG A 49 8.30 -9.22 -9.67
C ARG A 49 8.08 -7.94 -10.47
N ALA A 50 7.44 -6.96 -9.86
CA ALA A 50 7.12 -5.66 -10.46
C ALA A 50 6.89 -4.63 -9.33
N PRO A 51 6.98 -3.33 -9.61
CA PRO A 51 6.68 -2.31 -8.61
C PRO A 51 5.22 -2.37 -8.15
N ASP A 52 4.97 -2.14 -6.87
CA ASP A 52 3.61 -2.00 -6.37
C ASP A 52 2.96 -0.72 -6.95
N LEU A 53 1.64 -0.76 -7.12
CA LEU A 53 0.87 0.41 -7.55
C LEU A 53 0.72 1.38 -6.37
N GLY A 54 1.24 2.59 -6.54
CA GLY A 54 1.12 3.68 -5.58
C GLY A 54 2.48 4.28 -5.22
N ALA A 55 2.53 4.94 -4.06
CA ALA A 55 3.73 5.60 -3.56
C ALA A 55 4.57 4.72 -2.60
N PHE A 56 4.07 3.52 -2.25
CA PHE A 56 4.66 2.70 -1.20
C PHE A 56 4.70 1.23 -1.61
N GLU A 57 5.83 0.59 -1.31
CA GLU A 57 6.09 -0.83 -1.56
C GLU A 57 5.80 -1.66 -0.31
N VAL A 58 4.98 -2.70 -0.45
CA VAL A 58 4.59 -3.56 0.67
C VAL A 58 5.82 -4.25 1.27
N GLY A 59 5.91 -4.20 2.60
CA GLY A 59 7.01 -4.85 3.36
C GLY A 59 8.28 -4.00 3.48
N ARG A 60 8.34 -2.82 2.87
CA ARG A 60 9.46 -1.88 3.06
C ARG A 60 9.26 -0.98 4.29
N PRO A 61 10.33 -0.35 4.81
CA PRO A 61 10.19 0.68 5.83
C PRO A 61 9.24 1.79 5.35
N PRO A 62 8.40 2.36 6.24
CA PRO A 62 7.47 3.42 5.87
C PRO A 62 8.15 4.55 5.09
N LEU A 63 7.53 4.96 3.98
CA LEU A 63 8.01 6.10 3.20
C LEU A 63 8.06 7.33 4.11
N ARG A 64 9.22 7.97 4.17
CA ARG A 64 9.38 9.22 4.89
C ARG A 64 9.27 10.38 3.90
N PHE A 65 8.40 11.33 4.19
CA PHE A 65 8.15 12.49 3.34
C PHE A 65 8.40 13.81 4.08
N GLY A 66 8.55 14.87 3.31
CA GLY A 66 8.75 16.22 3.83
C GLY A 66 10.09 16.42 4.52
N ARG A 67 10.21 17.54 5.23
CA ARG A 67 11.47 17.97 5.84
C ARG A 67 12.04 16.97 6.84
N ARG A 68 11.17 16.25 7.54
CA ARG A 68 11.55 15.22 8.52
C ARG A 68 12.01 13.90 7.91
N ALA A 69 11.94 13.75 6.58
CA ALA A 69 12.40 12.53 5.92
C ALA A 69 13.90 12.30 6.10
N ALA A 70 14.69 13.37 6.09
CA ALA A 70 16.14 13.35 6.25
C ALA A 70 16.61 13.82 7.65
N GLY A 71 15.69 14.11 8.58
CA GLY A 71 15.96 14.65 9.92
C GLY A 71 15.20 15.94 10.22
N ASP A 72 15.29 16.48 11.44
CA ASP A 72 14.65 17.75 11.81
C ASP A 72 15.47 18.95 11.31
N VAL A 73 15.53 19.10 9.99
CA VAL A 73 16.18 20.25 9.36
C VAL A 73 15.21 21.43 9.35
N TRP A 74 15.53 22.42 10.17
CA TRP A 74 14.82 23.70 10.21
C TRP A 74 15.25 24.60 9.06
N ALA A 75 14.28 25.23 8.39
CA ALA A 75 14.64 26.27 7.45
C ALA A 75 15.27 27.45 8.22
N PRO A 76 16.24 28.19 7.64
CA PRO A 76 16.96 29.24 8.38
C PRO A 76 16.06 30.30 9.04
N TRP A 77 14.91 30.61 8.44
CA TRP A 77 13.94 31.58 8.98
C TRP A 77 13.07 31.04 10.13
N GLU A 78 12.98 29.71 10.30
CA GLU A 78 12.22 29.11 11.40
C GLU A 78 13.00 29.08 12.71
N LEU A 79 14.33 29.09 12.63
CA LEU A 79 15.22 29.15 13.81
C LEU A 79 14.90 30.35 14.70
N HIS A 80 14.62 31.50 14.09
CA HIS A 80 14.33 32.76 14.77
C HIS A 80 12.90 32.82 15.34
N SER A 81 12.01 31.94 14.89
CA SER A 81 10.61 31.87 15.36
C SER A 81 10.47 30.96 16.58
N ALA A 82 11.36 29.96 16.72
CA ALA A 82 11.37 29.04 17.86
C ALA A 82 11.88 29.69 19.16
N GLU A 83 12.64 30.79 19.05
CA GLU A 83 13.19 31.53 20.20
C GLU A 83 12.21 32.51 20.84
N ARG A 84 11.03 32.74 20.23
CA ARG A 84 10.01 33.59 20.84
C ARG A 84 9.18 32.77 21.83
N PRO A 85 9.19 33.08 23.14
CA PRO A 85 8.25 32.46 24.05
C PRO A 85 6.83 32.80 23.59
N SER A 86 5.96 31.80 23.61
CA SER A 86 4.52 31.99 23.43
C SER A 86 4.00 33.04 24.42
N PRO A 87 3.05 33.90 24.01
CA PRO A 87 2.49 34.94 24.89
C PRO A 87 1.82 34.36 26.14
#